data_AF-A0A947RV84-F1
#
_entry.id   AF-A0A947RV84-F1
#
_cell.length_a   1.000
_cell.length_b   1.000
_cell.length_c   1.000
_cell.angle_alpha   90.00
_cell.angle_beta   90.00
_cell.angle_gamma   90.00
#
_symmetry.space_group_name_H-M   'P 1'
#
loop_
_entity.id
_entity.type
_entity.pdbx_description
1 polymer ?
#
loop_
_entity_poly.entity_id
_entity_poly.type
_entity_poly.pdbx_seq_one_letter_code
_entity_poly.pdbx_strand_id
1 'polypeptide(L)'
;MKDEERERNKIIGGVRDLDVYKEAFSTAMRIFEISKTIPQEEKYSLTDQIRRSSRSVCANLAEGWRKRKYKAVFINKLSDASCEAAETQTWLEFSFACGYIAEDDFKELDEKYEHIFAMLMTMDKKADSFCR
;
A
#
# COMPACT_ATOMS: atom_id res chain seq x y z
N MET A 1 14.17 19.16 -16.13
CA MET A 1 15.03 18.44 -17.09
C MET A 1 16.15 17.62 -16.44
N LYS A 2 17.22 18.20 -15.86
CA LYS A 2 18.33 17.40 -15.27
C LYS A 2 17.95 16.62 -14.01
N ASP A 3 17.08 17.18 -13.16
CA ASP A 3 16.64 16.50 -11.92
C ASP A 3 15.61 15.40 -12.19
N GLU A 4 14.66 15.61 -13.12
CA GLU A 4 13.70 14.58 -13.57
C GLU A 4 14.39 13.39 -14.26
N GLU A 5 15.50 13.65 -14.97
CA GLU A 5 16.31 12.60 -15.60
C GLU A 5 17.15 11.81 -14.58
N ARG A 6 17.55 12.47 -13.49
CA ARG A 6 18.23 11.84 -12.36
C ARG A 6 17.27 10.98 -11.52
N GLU A 7 16.02 11.39 -11.40
CA GLU A 7 14.94 10.64 -10.74
C GLU A 7 14.58 9.38 -11.53
N ARG A 8 14.52 9.46 -12.87
CA ARG A 8 14.29 8.31 -13.77
C ARG A 8 15.40 7.24 -13.73
N ASN A 9 16.62 7.61 -13.32
CA ASN A 9 17.78 6.70 -13.25
C ASN A 9 18.14 6.29 -11.81
N LYS A 10 17.19 6.34 -10.87
CA LYS A 10 17.43 5.89 -9.51
C LYS A 10 17.74 4.39 -9.48
N ILE A 11 18.93 4.04 -9.00
CA ILE A 11 19.30 2.64 -8.77
C ILE A 11 18.42 2.11 -7.65
N ILE A 12 17.58 1.13 -7.96
CA ILE A 12 16.73 0.46 -6.98
C ILE A 12 17.56 -0.60 -6.27
N GLY A 13 18.06 -0.29 -5.08
CA GLY A 13 18.85 -1.20 -4.24
C GLY A 13 17.97 -2.15 -3.43
N GLY A 14 16.75 -1.74 -3.08
CA GLY A 14 15.81 -2.53 -2.31
C GLY A 14 14.35 -2.12 -2.47
N VAL A 15 13.45 -2.89 -1.83
CA VAL A 15 12.01 -2.60 -1.84
C VAL A 15 11.70 -1.18 -1.35
N ARG A 16 12.48 -0.65 -0.40
CA ARG A 16 12.28 0.69 0.17
C ARG A 16 12.58 1.83 -0.81
N ASP A 17 13.27 1.52 -1.90
CA ASP A 17 13.52 2.50 -2.96
C ASP A 17 12.36 2.60 -3.94
N LEU A 18 11.44 1.62 -3.96
CA LEU A 18 10.24 1.61 -4.79
C LEU A 18 9.28 2.70 -4.35
N ASP A 19 8.77 3.47 -5.30
CA ASP A 19 7.81 4.53 -5.01
C ASP A 19 6.49 3.96 -4.45
N VAL A 20 6.02 2.83 -4.99
CA VAL A 20 4.82 2.15 -4.48
C VAL A 20 4.96 1.73 -3.02
N TYR A 21 6.17 1.34 -2.59
CA TYR A 21 6.42 0.99 -1.19
C TYR A 21 6.41 2.23 -0.30
N LYS A 22 7.00 3.35 -0.75
CA LYS A 22 7.01 4.61 0.02
C LYS A 22 5.59 5.15 0.20
N GLU A 23 4.80 5.13 -0.88
CA GLU A 23 3.42 5.57 -0.85
C GLU A 23 2.59 4.69 0.10
N ALA A 24 2.65 3.37 -0.07
CA ALA A 24 1.95 2.43 0.81
C ALA A 24 2.36 2.57 2.27
N PHE A 25 3.66 2.74 2.55
CA PHE A 25 4.15 2.91 3.92
C PHE A 25 3.65 4.20 4.55
N SER A 26 3.75 5.33 3.84
CA SER A 26 3.29 6.62 4.34
C SER A 26 1.78 6.64 4.57
N THR A 27 1.01 6.02 3.67
CA THR A 27 -0.45 5.87 3.77
C THR A 27 -0.84 4.98 4.95
N ALA A 28 -0.17 3.85 5.15
CA ALA A 28 -0.38 2.99 6.32
C ALA A 28 -0.06 3.69 7.65
N MET A 29 0.94 4.58 7.67
CA MET A 29 1.24 5.40 8.84
C MET A 29 0.18 6.47 9.09
N ARG A 30 -0.38 7.09 8.04
CA ARG A 30 -1.52 8.01 8.16
C ARG A 30 -2.74 7.30 8.74
N ILE A 31 -3.05 6.10 8.28
CA ILE A 31 -4.09 5.21 8.85
C ILE A 31 -3.80 4.91 10.33
N PHE A 32 -2.55 4.60 10.67
CA PHE A 32 -2.19 4.35 12.07
C PHE A 32 -2.48 5.54 12.98
N GLU A 33 -2.17 6.76 12.52
CA GLU A 33 -2.44 7.99 13.30
C GLU A 33 -3.95 8.24 13.44
N ILE A 34 -4.72 8.16 12.34
CA ILE A 34 -6.18 8.36 12.37
C ILE A 34 -6.86 7.29 13.23
N SER A 35 -6.43 6.02 13.13
CA SER A 35 -7.02 4.94 13.93
C SER A 35 -6.81 5.07 15.44
N LYS A 36 -6.07 6.07 15.94
CA LYS A 36 -6.01 6.40 17.36
C LYS A 36 -7.26 7.16 17.85
N THR A 37 -8.05 7.73 16.95
CA THR A 37 -9.29 8.45 17.28
C THR A 37 -10.52 7.54 17.31
N ILE A 38 -10.38 6.32 16.78
CA ILE A 38 -11.46 5.32 16.75
C ILE A 38 -11.75 4.83 18.18
N PRO A 39 -13.02 4.62 18.55
CA PRO A 39 -13.39 4.14 19.89
C PRO A 39 -12.65 2.86 20.30
N GLN A 40 -12.31 2.75 21.58
CA GLN A 40 -11.52 1.64 22.11
C GLN A 40 -12.26 0.29 21.99
N GLU A 41 -13.60 0.31 21.96
CA GLU A 41 -14.47 -0.83 21.75
C GLU A 41 -14.22 -1.50 20.39
N GLU A 42 -13.83 -0.72 19.38
CA GLU A 42 -13.51 -1.19 18.02
C GLU A 42 -12.05 -1.66 17.88
N LYS A 43 -11.28 -1.69 18.98
CA LYS A 43 -9.85 -2.01 18.95
C LYS A 43 -9.55 -3.36 18.29
N TYR A 44 -10.32 -4.40 18.62
CA TYR A 44 -10.14 -5.76 18.10
C TYR A 44 -11.04 -6.07 16.88
N SER A 45 -11.77 -5.06 16.43
CA SER A 45 -12.64 -5.11 15.26
C SER A 45 -12.00 -4.22 14.20
N LEU A 46 -12.57 -3.06 13.93
CA LEU A 46 -12.20 -2.19 12.82
C LEU A 46 -10.76 -1.67 12.90
N THR A 47 -10.29 -1.28 14.10
CA THR A 47 -8.93 -0.72 14.27
C THR A 47 -7.84 -1.73 13.93
N ASP A 48 -8.02 -2.99 14.33
CA ASP A 48 -7.03 -4.03 14.06
C ASP A 48 -7.01 -4.41 12.57
N GLN A 49 -8.18 -4.55 11.96
CA GLN A 49 -8.30 -4.94 10.56
C GLN A 49 -7.70 -3.89 9.61
N ILE A 50 -8.02 -2.60 9.79
CA ILE A 50 -7.48 -1.53 8.94
C ILE A 50 -5.96 -1.37 9.09
N ARG A 51 -5.43 -1.62 10.29
CA ARG A 51 -3.97 -1.57 10.55
C ARG A 51 -3.25 -2.77 9.96
N ARG A 52 -3.84 -3.97 10.03
CA ARG A 52 -3.22 -5.18 9.50
C ARG A 52 -3.20 -5.17 7.97
N SER A 53 -4.34 -4.93 7.33
CA SER A 53 -4.46 -4.86 5.87
C SER A 53 -3.52 -3.80 5.27
N SER A 54 -3.54 -2.56 5.80
CA SER A 54 -2.68 -1.48 5.29
C SER A 54 -1.19 -1.80 5.35
N ARG A 55 -0.72 -2.44 6.43
CA ARG A 55 0.68 -2.88 6.59
C ARG A 55 1.02 -4.09 5.73
N SER A 56 0.04 -4.95 5.45
CA SER A 56 0.22 -6.16 4.65
C SER A 56 0.58 -5.84 3.19
N VAL A 57 0.12 -4.70 2.65
CA VAL A 57 0.57 -4.19 1.34
C VAL A 57 2.10 -4.06 1.29
N CYS A 58 2.69 -3.41 2.30
CA CYS A 58 4.14 -3.25 2.41
C CYS A 58 4.85 -4.59 2.63
N ALA A 59 4.27 -5.49 3.43
CA ALA A 59 4.83 -6.81 3.70
C ALA A 59 4.90 -7.66 2.42
N ASN A 60 3.81 -7.71 1.65
CA ASN A 60 3.74 -8.43 0.38
C ASN A 60 4.70 -7.85 -0.67
N LEU A 61 4.83 -6.52 -0.76
CA LEU A 61 5.85 -5.87 -1.60
C LEU A 61 7.28 -6.29 -1.20
N ALA A 62 7.58 -6.34 0.09
CA ALA A 62 8.90 -6.73 0.59
C ALA A 62 9.21 -8.21 0.32
N GLU A 63 8.24 -9.09 0.52
CA GLU A 63 8.35 -10.51 0.21
C GLU A 63 8.53 -10.75 -1.29
N GLY A 64 7.70 -10.10 -2.12
CA GLY A 64 7.80 -10.16 -3.57
C GLY A 64 9.18 -9.71 -4.03
N TRP A 65 9.65 -8.57 -3.55
CA TRP A 65 10.98 -8.05 -3.90
C TRP A 65 12.11 -9.03 -3.59
N ARG A 66 12.04 -9.74 -2.46
CA ARG A 66 13.03 -10.75 -2.07
C ARG A 66 12.95 -12.01 -2.92
N LYS A 67 11.76 -12.38 -3.40
CA LYS A 67 11.53 -13.58 -4.22
C LYS A 67 11.52 -13.31 -5.74
N ARG A 68 11.87 -12.09 -6.18
CA ARG A 68 11.80 -11.66 -7.59
C ARG A 68 12.60 -12.47 -8.62
N LYS A 69 13.55 -13.31 -8.17
CA LYS A 69 14.19 -14.32 -9.03
C LYS A 69 13.17 -15.29 -9.66
N TYR A 70 12.04 -15.49 -8.99
CA TYR A 70 10.94 -16.35 -9.43
C TYR A 70 9.75 -15.47 -9.85
N LYS A 71 9.65 -15.14 -11.14
CA LYS A 71 8.65 -14.21 -11.68
C LYS A 71 7.21 -14.52 -11.23
N ALA A 72 6.80 -15.79 -11.28
CA ALA A 72 5.45 -16.19 -10.85
C ALA A 72 5.17 -15.86 -9.38
N VAL A 73 6.16 -16.05 -8.50
CA VAL A 73 6.04 -15.73 -7.06
C VAL A 73 6.00 -14.22 -6.85
N PHE A 74 6.78 -13.47 -7.63
CA PHE A 74 6.76 -12.01 -7.59
C PHE A 74 5.39 -11.44 -7.97
N ILE A 75 4.85 -11.88 -9.11
CA ILE A 75 3.52 -11.49 -9.60
C ILE A 75 2.43 -11.87 -8.58
N ASN A 76 2.48 -13.08 -8.04
CA ASN A 76 1.53 -13.51 -7.01
C ASN A 76 1.58 -12.59 -5.78
N LYS A 77 2.78 -12.16 -5.35
CA LYS A 77 2.92 -11.19 -4.25
C LYS A 77 2.45 -9.77 -4.57
N LEU A 78 2.52 -9.34 -5.83
CA LEU A 78 1.89 -8.08 -6.25
C LEU A 78 0.36 -8.19 -6.23
N SER A 79 -0.19 -9.36 -6.59
CA SER A 79 -1.62 -9.65 -6.46
C SER A 79 -2.06 -9.65 -5.00
N ASP A 80 -1.31 -10.30 -4.11
CA ASP A 80 -1.60 -10.28 -2.65
C ASP A 80 -1.59 -8.84 -2.13
N ALA A 81 -0.59 -8.03 -2.50
CA ALA A 81 -0.53 -6.61 -2.11
C ALA A 81 -1.74 -5.80 -2.63
N SER A 82 -2.24 -6.13 -3.82
CA SER A 82 -3.44 -5.50 -4.39
C SER A 82 -4.71 -5.91 -3.63
N CYS A 83 -4.84 -7.19 -3.23
CA CYS A 83 -5.96 -7.64 -2.41
C CYS A 83 -5.99 -6.92 -1.05
N GLU A 84 -4.82 -6.75 -0.41
CA GLU A 84 -4.68 -6.06 0.88
C GLU A 84 -5.00 -4.56 0.79
N ALA A 85 -4.69 -3.94 -0.36
CA ALA A 85 -5.08 -2.57 -0.66
C ALA A 85 -6.61 -2.44 -0.74
N ALA A 86 -7.30 -3.38 -1.40
CA ALA A 86 -8.77 -3.37 -1.52
C ALA A 86 -9.44 -3.61 -0.17
N GLU A 87 -8.89 -4.54 0.61
CA GLU A 87 -9.33 -4.77 1.98
C GLU A 87 -9.18 -3.51 2.83
N THR A 88 -8.06 -2.78 2.68
CA THR A 88 -7.86 -1.51 3.41
C THR A 88 -8.92 -0.47 3.03
N GLN A 89 -9.23 -0.29 1.75
CA GLN A 89 -10.31 0.62 1.30
C GLN A 89 -11.66 0.22 1.86
N THR A 90 -11.96 -1.08 1.90
CA THR A 90 -13.21 -1.58 2.51
C THR A 90 -13.30 -1.16 3.97
N TRP A 91 -12.22 -1.30 4.74
CA TRP A 91 -12.20 -0.87 6.14
C TRP A 91 -12.23 0.65 6.31
N LEU A 92 -11.67 1.42 5.37
CA LEU A 92 -11.83 2.88 5.34
C LEU A 92 -13.29 3.28 5.14
N GLU A 93 -14.00 2.60 4.24
CA GLU A 93 -15.44 2.84 3.98
C GLU A 93 -16.28 2.54 5.22
N PHE A 94 -16.04 1.42 5.90
CA PHE A 94 -16.69 1.13 7.19
C PHE A 94 -16.36 2.17 8.27
N SER A 95 -15.10 2.59 8.35
CA SER A 95 -14.67 3.61 9.33
C SER A 95 -15.40 4.93 9.12
N PHE A 96 -15.59 5.32 7.86
CA PHE A 96 -16.31 6.51 7.48
C PHE A 96 -17.82 6.37 7.72
N ALA A 97 -18.43 5.26 7.29
CA ALA A 97 -19.86 5.00 7.47
C ALA A 97 -20.28 4.95 8.95
N CYS A 98 -19.41 4.46 9.84
CA CYS A 98 -19.63 4.49 11.28
C CYS A 98 -19.35 5.86 11.93
N GLY A 99 -18.87 6.85 11.17
CA GLY A 99 -18.56 8.19 11.66
C GLY A 99 -17.29 8.28 12.50
N TYR A 100 -16.35 7.34 12.35
CA TYR A 100 -15.11 7.32 13.14
C TYR A 100 -13.96 8.13 12.53
N ILE A 101 -14.05 8.44 11.24
CA ILE A 101 -13.07 9.25 10.52
C ILE A 101 -13.78 10.38 9.76
N ALA A 102 -13.08 11.49 9.53
CA ALA A 102 -13.61 12.60 8.75
C ALA A 102 -13.71 12.26 7.26
N GLU A 103 -14.63 12.92 6.55
CA GLU A 103 -14.82 12.74 5.10
C GLU A 103 -13.56 13.09 4.31
N ASP A 104 -12.85 14.16 4.69
CA ASP A 104 -11.61 14.57 4.03
C ASP A 104 -10.50 13.52 4.21
N ASP A 105 -10.38 12.93 5.41
CA ASP A 105 -9.43 11.85 5.68
C ASP A 105 -9.77 10.59 4.89
N PHE A 106 -11.06 10.26 4.79
CA PHE A 106 -11.53 9.14 3.98
C PHE A 106 -11.17 9.32 2.51
N LYS A 107 -11.53 10.47 1.91
CA LYS A 107 -11.23 10.77 0.50
C LYS A 107 -9.73 10.76 0.21
N GLU A 108 -8.93 11.40 1.06
CA GLU A 108 -7.47 11.43 0.90
C GLU A 108 -6.89 10.01 0.88
N LEU A 109 -7.30 9.17 1.83
CA LEU A 109 -6.78 7.81 1.96
C LEU A 109 -7.28 6.89 0.86
N ASP A 110 -8.53 7.01 0.46
CA ASP A 110 -9.12 6.24 -0.63
C ASP A 110 -8.41 6.54 -1.97
N GLU A 111 -8.22 7.82 -2.29
CA GLU A 111 -7.47 8.25 -3.49
C GLU A 111 -6.02 7.75 -3.48
N LYS A 112 -5.37 7.73 -2.30
CA LYS A 112 -4.02 7.17 -2.15
C LYS A 112 -3.99 5.67 -2.43
N TYR A 113 -5.00 4.92 -2.00
CA TYR A 113 -5.09 3.50 -2.30
C TYR A 113 -5.35 3.24 -3.78
N GLU A 114 -6.19 4.02 -4.46
CA GLU A 114 -6.33 3.99 -5.91
C GLU A 114 -5.00 4.25 -6.63
N HIS A 115 -4.21 5.21 -6.13
CA HIS A 115 -2.87 5.45 -6.67
C HIS A 115 -1.94 4.25 -6.47
N ILE A 116 -1.92 3.66 -5.27
CA ILE A 116 -1.15 2.45 -4.96
C ILE A 116 -1.55 1.30 -5.90
N PHE A 117 -2.84 1.11 -6.18
CA PHE A 117 -3.32 0.13 -7.16
C PHE A 117 -2.75 0.35 -8.55
N ALA A 118 -2.82 1.58 -9.05
CA ALA A 118 -2.28 1.92 -10.37
C ALA A 118 -0.76 1.65 -10.45
N MET A 119 -0.03 1.91 -9.37
CA MET A 119 1.41 1.61 -9.27
C MET A 119 1.68 0.10 -9.24
N LEU A 120 0.93 -0.68 -8.46
CA LEU A 120 1.03 -2.14 -8.40
C LEU A 120 0.75 -2.77 -9.75
N MET A 121 -0.33 -2.36 -10.43
CA MET A 121 -0.66 -2.83 -11.78
C MET A 121 0.44 -2.48 -12.79
N THR A 122 1.02 -1.29 -12.69
CA THR A 122 2.13 -0.88 -13.56
C THR A 122 3.38 -1.72 -13.29
N MET A 123 3.66 -2.03 -12.03
CA MET A 123 4.78 -2.87 -11.63
C MET A 123 4.61 -4.31 -12.13
N ASP A 124 3.40 -4.86 -12.03
CA ASP A 124 3.03 -6.19 -12.53
C ASP A 124 3.22 -6.30 -14.05
N LYS A 125 2.66 -5.35 -14.81
CA LYS A 125 2.85 -5.26 -16.27
C LYS A 125 4.33 -5.15 -16.67
N LYS A 126 5.17 -4.60 -15.80
CA LYS A 126 6.62 -4.43 -15.99
C LYS A 126 7.45 -5.42 -15.18
N ALA A 127 6.87 -6.54 -14.72
CA ALA A 127 7.55 -7.49 -13.84
C ALA A 127 8.92 -7.95 -14.37
N ASP A 128 9.07 -8.12 -15.68
CA ASP A 128 10.33 -8.51 -16.33
C ASP A 128 11.49 -7.51 -16.09
N SER A 129 11.18 -6.23 -15.86
CA SER A 129 12.21 -5.23 -15.54
C SER A 129 12.78 -5.39 -14.13
N PHE A 130 12.05 -6.07 -13.24
CA PHE A 130 12.41 -6.30 -11.84
C PHE A 130 12.92 -7.72 -11.60
N CYS A 131 12.38 -8.71 -12.33
CA CYS A 131 12.77 -10.12 -12.27
C CYS A 131 13.97 -10.37 -13.19
N ARG A 132 15.18 -10.26 -12.63
CA ARG A 132 16.43 -10.64 -13.30
C ARG A 132 17.02 -11.89 -12.66
#